data_AF-A0A9C6U7L0-F1
#
_entry.id   AF-A0A9C6U7L0-F1
#
_cell.length_a   1.000
_cell.length_b   1.000
_cell.length_c   1.000
_cell.angle_alpha   90.00
_cell.angle_beta   90.00
_cell.angle_gamma   90.00
#
_symmetry.space_group_name_H-M   'P 1'
#
loop_
_entity.id
_entity.type
_entity.pdbx_description
1 polymer ?
#
loop_
_entity_poly.entity_id
_entity_poly.type
_entity_poly.pdbx_seq_one_letter_code
_entity_poly.pdbx_strand_id
1 'polypeptide(L)'
;MGWGTLFQTIHVDDSVWTIEDGCLLDIVLSKSNTFKQDEIWESLMEDGSYKPDPLVFHEMRKKLDLERFQLENPGFDFSQAKLQKCYDKPPV
;
A
#
# COMPACT_ATOMS: atom_id res chain seq x y z
N MET A 1 -19.20 21.08 0.14
CA MET A 1 -17.91 20.38 0.00
C MET A 1 -17.56 19.83 1.36
N GLY A 2 -17.75 18.52 1.55
CA GLY A 2 -17.41 17.86 2.81
C GLY A 2 -15.97 17.35 2.74
N TRP A 3 -15.30 17.33 3.89
CA TRP A 3 -14.07 16.58 4.08
C TRP A 3 -14.32 15.10 3.75
N GLY A 4 -13.38 14.45 3.07
CA GLY A 4 -13.48 13.03 2.78
C GLY A 4 -12.96 12.17 3.95
N THR A 5 -13.48 10.94 4.05
CA THR A 5 -13.00 9.95 5.01
C THR A 5 -11.96 9.05 4.34
N LEU A 6 -10.79 8.88 4.95
CA LEU A 6 -9.77 7.94 4.48
C LEU A 6 -10.30 6.50 4.54
N PHE A 7 -9.74 5.63 3.70
CA PHE A 7 -10.15 4.22 3.61
C PHE A 7 -10.11 3.51 4.97
N GLN A 8 -9.10 3.80 5.80
CA GLN A 8 -8.99 3.30 7.17
C GLN A 8 -8.31 4.32 8.10
N THR A 9 -8.34 4.02 9.40
CA THR A 9 -7.65 4.79 10.44
C THR A 9 -6.13 4.83 10.24
N ILE A 10 -5.53 5.97 10.57
CA ILE A 10 -4.09 6.23 10.52
C ILE A 10 -3.57 6.64 11.91
N HIS A 11 -2.27 6.46 12.13
CA HIS A 11 -1.54 7.13 13.20
C HIS A 11 -1.20 8.55 12.75
N VAL A 12 -1.99 9.52 13.20
CA VAL A 12 -1.83 10.92 12.81
C VAL A 12 -0.48 11.47 13.23
N ASP A 13 -0.01 11.13 14.42
CA ASP A 13 1.28 11.60 14.96
C ASP A 13 2.50 11.08 14.17
N ASP A 14 2.34 9.95 13.48
CA ASP A 14 3.38 9.35 12.64
C ASP A 14 3.23 9.72 11.15
N SER A 15 2.24 10.55 10.81
CA SER A 15 1.96 10.96 9.44
C SER A 15 2.56 12.34 9.19
N VAL A 16 3.13 12.54 8.00
CA VAL A 16 3.84 13.77 7.64
C VAL A 16 3.38 14.26 6.28
N TRP A 17 3.52 15.56 6.05
CA TRP A 17 3.31 16.16 4.75
C TRP A 17 4.41 17.19 4.46
N THR A 18 4.78 17.30 3.20
CA THR A 18 5.82 18.20 2.72
C THR A 18 5.33 18.92 1.46
N ILE A 19 5.78 20.16 1.29
CA ILE A 19 5.61 20.89 0.03
C ILE A 19 6.94 20.81 -0.69
N GLU A 20 6.95 20.15 -1.84
CA GLU A 20 8.12 19.99 -2.68
C GLU A 20 8.13 21.01 -3.84
N ASP A 21 9.28 21.16 -4.47
CA ASP A 21 9.43 22.01 -5.66
C ASP A 21 8.43 21.58 -6.75
N GLY A 22 7.89 22.56 -7.48
CA GLY A 22 6.91 22.29 -8.53
C GLY A 22 5.46 22.19 -8.04
N CYS A 23 5.16 22.74 -6.86
CA CYS A 23 3.81 22.77 -6.27
C CYS A 23 3.24 21.36 -5.98
N LEU A 24 4.11 20.41 -5.66
CA LEU A 24 3.72 19.07 -5.24
C LEU A 24 3.53 19.06 -3.71
N LEU A 25 2.38 18.58 -3.27
CA LEU A 25 2.11 18.27 -1.87
C LEU A 25 2.27 16.76 -1.69
N ASP A 26 3.36 16.35 -1.05
CA ASP A 26 3.58 14.94 -0.70
C ASP A 26 3.03 14.66 0.70
N ILE A 27 2.23 13.60 0.82
CA ILE A 27 1.55 13.24 2.07
C ILE A 27 1.83 11.77 2.35
N VAL A 28 2.50 11.52 3.46
CA VAL A 28 2.81 10.16 3.93
C VAL A 28 1.92 9.85 5.13
N LEU A 29 1.03 8.88 4.94
CA LEU A 29 0.09 8.44 5.97
C LEU A 29 0.52 7.11 6.59
N SER A 30 0.66 7.11 7.92
CA SER A 30 1.02 5.90 8.68
C SER A 30 -0.22 5.10 9.04
N LYS A 31 -0.42 3.93 8.43
CA LYS A 31 -1.59 3.06 8.70
C LYS A 31 -1.61 2.62 10.17
N SER A 32 -2.80 2.61 10.81
CA SER A 32 -2.89 2.28 12.24
C SER A 32 -2.87 0.79 12.58
N ASN A 33 -2.97 -0.09 11.58
CA ASN A 33 -3.13 -1.53 11.80
C ASN A 33 -2.23 -2.35 10.85
N THR A 34 -0.92 -2.17 11.01
CA THR A 34 0.11 -2.82 10.18
C THR A 34 0.28 -4.33 10.44
N PHE A 35 -0.29 -4.87 11.53
CA PHE A 35 -0.08 -6.26 11.95
C PHE A 35 -1.13 -7.26 11.44
N LYS A 36 -2.24 -6.82 10.84
CA LYS A 36 -3.19 -7.74 10.21
C LYS A 36 -2.70 -8.09 8.80
N GLN A 37 -2.61 -9.39 8.53
CA GLN A 37 -2.06 -9.99 7.31
C GLN A 37 -2.76 -9.59 5.99
N ASP A 38 -3.79 -8.73 5.98
CA ASP A 38 -4.59 -8.44 4.77
C ASP A 38 -4.95 -6.95 4.54
N GLU A 39 -4.37 -5.98 5.27
CA GLU A 39 -4.79 -4.57 5.12
C GLU A 39 -4.11 -3.80 3.97
N ILE A 40 -4.43 -4.25 2.76
CA ILE A 40 -4.19 -3.50 1.53
C ILE A 40 -5.34 -2.50 1.39
N TRP A 41 -5.01 -1.23 1.25
CA TRP A 41 -6.02 -0.20 0.98
C TRP A 41 -6.48 -0.37 -0.47
N GLU A 42 -7.77 -0.65 -0.66
CA GLU A 42 -8.35 -0.82 -2.01
C GLU A 42 -8.65 0.50 -2.70
N SER A 43 -8.58 1.60 -1.97
CA SER A 43 -8.73 2.98 -2.43
C SER A 43 -8.08 3.91 -1.40
N LEU A 44 -7.89 5.18 -1.76
CA LEU A 44 -7.43 6.18 -0.79
C LEU A 44 -8.55 6.58 0.19
N MET A 45 -9.78 6.63 -0.32
CA MET A 45 -10.97 7.11 0.41
C MET A 45 -11.97 5.98 0.62
N GLU A 46 -12.77 6.08 1.69
CA GLU A 46 -13.80 5.10 2.06
C GLU A 46 -14.89 4.95 0.99
N ASP A 47 -15.22 6.03 0.27
CA ASP A 47 -16.24 6.04 -0.79
C ASP A 47 -15.80 5.38 -2.11
N GLY A 48 -14.58 4.85 -2.15
CA GLY A 48 -13.98 4.25 -3.35
C GLY A 48 -13.30 5.25 -4.28
N SER A 49 -13.27 6.54 -3.96
CA SER A 49 -12.51 7.53 -4.71
C SER A 49 -11.01 7.16 -4.71
N TYR A 50 -10.37 7.37 -5.87
CA TYR A 50 -8.98 7.01 -6.13
C TYR A 50 -8.68 5.50 -5.98
N LYS A 51 -9.65 4.65 -6.32
CA LYS A 51 -9.41 3.20 -6.48
C LYS A 51 -8.47 2.93 -7.67
N PRO A 52 -7.40 2.13 -7.49
CA PRO A 52 -6.56 1.69 -8.61
C PRO A 52 -7.34 0.76 -9.55
N ASP A 53 -6.93 0.71 -10.81
CA ASP A 53 -7.42 -0.33 -11.72
C ASP A 53 -6.97 -1.74 -11.24
N PRO A 54 -7.63 -2.80 -11.71
CA PRO A 54 -7.36 -4.16 -11.24
C PRO A 54 -5.90 -4.61 -11.39
N LEU A 55 -5.20 -4.17 -12.44
CA LEU A 55 -3.81 -4.55 -12.68
C LEU A 55 -2.87 -3.82 -11.71
N VAL A 56 -3.07 -2.52 -11.51
CA VAL A 56 -2.33 -1.76 -10.50
C VAL A 56 -2.56 -2.34 -9.11
N PHE A 57 -3.81 -2.66 -8.78
CA PHE A 57 -4.14 -3.29 -7.50
C PHE A 57 -3.44 -4.64 -7.34
N HIS A 58 -3.39 -5.47 -8.38
CA HIS A 58 -2.65 -6.74 -8.38
C HIS A 58 -1.16 -6.56 -8.09
N GLU A 59 -0.50 -5.59 -8.75
CA GLU A 59 0.91 -5.29 -8.49
C GLU A 59 1.15 -4.73 -7.08
N MET A 60 0.23 -3.91 -6.55
CA MET A 60 0.28 -3.47 -5.14
C MET A 60 0.27 -4.66 -4.17
N ARG A 61 -0.62 -5.65 -4.40
CA ARG A 61 -0.67 -6.86 -3.55
C ARG A 61 0.62 -7.66 -3.61
N LYS A 62 1.15 -7.85 -4.82
CA LYS A 62 2.42 -8.55 -5.04
C LYS A 62 3.59 -7.89 -4.31
N LYS A 63 3.66 -6.55 -4.36
CA LYS A 63 4.72 -5.79 -3.68
C LYS A 63 4.60 -5.92 -2.15
N LEU A 64 3.40 -5.76 -1.59
CA LEU A 64 3.19 -5.88 -0.15
C LEU A 64 3.45 -7.29 0.38
N ASP A 65 3.07 -8.33 -0.36
CA ASP A 65 3.39 -9.71 -0.01
C ASP A 65 4.90 -9.99 -0.07
N LEU A 66 5.63 -9.39 -1.02
CA LEU A 66 7.09 -9.47 -1.07
C LEU A 66 7.73 -8.82 0.17
N GLU A 67 7.31 -7.60 0.50
CA GLU A 67 7.84 -6.84 1.64
C GLU A 67 7.64 -7.61 2.95
N ARG A 68 6.45 -8.20 3.15
CA ARG A 68 6.17 -9.07 4.30
C ARG A 68 7.08 -10.29 4.33
N PHE A 69 7.23 -10.97 3.19
CA PHE A 69 8.09 -12.16 3.11
C PHE A 69 9.55 -11.83 3.44
N GLN A 70 10.04 -10.66 3.01
CA GLN A 70 11.38 -10.18 3.35
C GLN A 70 11.53 -9.89 4.84
N LEU A 71 10.54 -9.22 5.46
CA LEU A 71 10.53 -8.94 6.90
C LEU A 71 10.52 -10.22 7.75
N GLU A 72 9.78 -11.24 7.31
CA GLU A 72 9.73 -12.55 7.97
C GLU A 72 11.03 -13.36 7.80
N ASN A 73 11.85 -13.05 6.79
CA ASN A 73 13.03 -13.81 6.43
C ASN A 73 14.28 -12.92 6.26
N PRO A 74 14.72 -12.18 7.29
CA PRO A 74 15.78 -11.16 7.17
C PRO A 74 17.17 -11.70 6.80
N GLY A 75 17.40 -13.01 6.91
CA GLY A 75 18.67 -13.67 6.56
C GLY A 75 18.77 -14.18 5.13
N PHE A 76 17.72 -14.01 4.31
CA PHE A 76 17.69 -14.44 2.92
C PHE A 76 18.10 -13.31 1.98
N ASP A 77 18.89 -13.65 0.94
CA ASP A 77 19.15 -12.75 -0.17
C ASP A 77 18.02 -12.87 -1.22
N PHE A 78 17.27 -11.79 -1.40
CA PHE A 78 16.15 -11.71 -2.33
C PHE A 78 16.49 -11.07 -3.67
N SER A 79 17.76 -10.73 -3.91
CA SER A 79 18.19 -10.01 -5.12
C SER A 79 17.85 -10.73 -6.44
N GLN A 80 17.74 -12.07 -6.42
CA GLN A 80 17.38 -12.92 -7.57
C GLN A 80 16.07 -13.70 -7.36
N ALA A 81 15.29 -13.38 -6.32
CA ALA A 81 14.09 -14.12 -5.99
C ALA A 81 12.92 -13.76 -6.92
N LYS A 82 12.14 -14.76 -7.34
CA LYS A 82 10.84 -14.58 -8.00
C LYS A 82 9.75 -15.12 -7.10
N LEU A 83 8.78 -14.28 -6.74
CA LEU A 83 7.59 -14.71 -6.01
C LEU A 83 6.77 -15.70 -6.84
N GLN A 84 6.66 -16.94 -6.37
CA GLN A 84 5.88 -17.98 -7.01
C GLN A 84 4.53 -18.20 -6.29
N LYS A 85 3.81 -17.12 -6.00
CA LYS A 85 2.49 -17.13 -5.34
C LYS A 85 1.36 -16.87 -6.35
N CYS A 86 1.29 -17.66 -7.43
CA CYS A 86 0.20 -17.62 -8.42
C CYS A 86 -0.18 -16.23 -8.99
N TYR A 87 0.73 -15.24 -8.99
CA TYR A 87 0.49 -13.93 -9.62
C TYR A 87 0.47 -13.97 -11.16
N ASP A 88 0.79 -15.13 -11.75
CA ASP A 88 0.84 -15.35 -13.20
C ASP A 88 -0.55 -15.36 -13.84
N LYS A 89 -1.62 -15.40 -13.04
CA LYS A 89 -2.99 -15.27 -13.52
C LYS A 89 -3.40 -13.79 -13.41
N PRO A 90 -3.82 -13.16 -14.52
CA PRO A 90 -4.35 -11.81 -14.46
C PRO A 90 -5.58 -11.77 -13.54
N PRO A 91 -5.84 -10.64 -12.86
CA PRO A 91 -7.05 -10.46 -12.07
C PRO A 91 -8.28 -10.71 -12.96
N VAL A 92 -9.19 -11.59 -12.51
CA VAL A 92 -10.49 -11.86 -13.16
C VAL A 92 -11.46 -10.73 -12.86
#